data_AF-A0A515LCF4-F1
#
_entry.id   AF-A0A515LCF4-F1
#
_cell.length_a   1.000
_cell.length_b   1.000
_cell.length_c   1.000
_cell.angle_alpha   90.00
_cell.angle_beta   90.00
_cell.angle_gamma   90.00
#
_symmetry.space_group_name_H-M   'P 1'
#
loop_
_entity.id
_entity.type
_entity.pdbx_description
1 polymer ?
#
loop_
_entity_poly.entity_id
_entity_poly.type
_entity_poly.pdbx_seq_one_letter_code
_entity_poly.pdbx_strand_id
1 'polypeptide(L)'
;MARTRETAPPSKKTEAAGGITDAGAQLVAKATGSSTSVPGPSPNPATNLIIQDIALRAGGRLVRHTMEKGLLHGRFGQGTAKAIVENRSLSNTLVSALLARLATRSLPGAVVIGGGLAVKTLYDRSRTKRQARRSGDRTLRKMAED
;
A
#
# COMPACT_ATOMS: atom_id res chain seq x y z
N MET A 1 40.42 -42.65 3.71
CA MET A 1 38.95 -42.53 3.73
C MET A 1 38.56 -41.30 4.53
N ALA A 2 38.14 -40.22 3.88
CA ALA A 2 37.49 -39.08 4.53
C ALA A 2 36.56 -38.41 3.50
N ARG A 3 35.26 -38.68 3.57
CA ARG A 3 34.24 -37.95 2.81
C ARG A 3 33.92 -36.66 3.56
N THR A 4 34.46 -35.54 3.08
CA THR A 4 34.00 -34.21 3.46
C THR A 4 32.59 -34.01 2.91
N ARG A 5 31.65 -33.67 3.80
CA ARG A 5 30.23 -33.48 3.50
C ARG A 5 30.07 -32.27 2.59
N GLU A 6 29.47 -32.51 1.44
CA GLU A 6 28.98 -31.50 0.50
C GLU A 6 27.94 -30.63 1.21
N THR A 7 28.26 -29.36 1.42
CA THR A 7 27.32 -28.37 1.94
C THR A 7 26.31 -28.04 0.84
N ALA A 8 25.09 -28.56 0.97
CA ALA A 8 23.99 -28.27 0.06
C ALA A 8 23.79 -26.75 -0.09
N PRO A 9 23.53 -26.23 -1.31
CA PRO A 9 23.25 -24.82 -1.51
C PRO A 9 21.97 -24.41 -0.76
N PRO A 10 21.88 -23.19 -0.22
CA PRO A 10 20.70 -22.73 0.50
C PRO A 10 19.48 -22.80 -0.42
N SER A 11 18.45 -23.56 0.00
CA SER A 11 17.23 -23.72 -0.77
C SER A 11 16.61 -22.36 -1.01
N LYS A 12 16.47 -21.95 -2.28
CA LYS A 12 15.69 -20.78 -2.67
C LYS A 12 14.25 -21.01 -2.21
N LYS A 13 13.90 -20.45 -1.05
CA LYS A 13 12.51 -20.40 -0.59
C LYS A 13 11.77 -19.50 -1.56
N THR A 14 10.90 -20.11 -2.35
CA THR A 14 10.07 -19.47 -3.36
C THR A 14 9.00 -18.63 -2.65
N GLU A 15 9.35 -17.39 -2.28
CA GLU A 15 8.37 -16.42 -1.79
C GLU A 15 7.74 -15.73 -3.00
N ALA A 16 6.49 -16.09 -3.33
CA ALA A 16 5.74 -15.43 -4.40
C ALA A 16 5.50 -13.92 -4.16
N ALA A 17 5.67 -13.44 -2.91
CA ALA A 17 5.70 -12.02 -2.55
C ALA A 17 7.05 -11.34 -2.78
N GLY A 18 8.11 -12.12 -3.04
CA GLY A 18 9.39 -11.62 -3.51
C GLY A 18 9.20 -10.83 -4.79
N GLY A 19 8.46 -11.34 -5.78
CA GLY A 19 8.34 -10.69 -7.10
C GLY A 19 7.94 -9.21 -7.09
N ILE A 20 6.99 -8.79 -6.23
CA ILE A 20 6.60 -7.37 -6.13
C ILE A 20 7.59 -6.54 -5.31
N THR A 21 8.15 -7.12 -4.24
CA THR A 21 9.15 -6.46 -3.38
C THR A 21 10.47 -6.30 -4.13
N ASP A 22 10.86 -7.33 -4.88
CA ASP A 22 12.05 -7.42 -5.72
C ASP A 22 11.94 -6.48 -6.93
N ALA A 23 10.77 -6.41 -7.58
CA ALA A 23 10.53 -5.43 -8.64
C ALA A 23 10.62 -3.99 -8.10
N GLY A 24 10.08 -3.75 -6.91
CA GLY A 24 10.24 -2.49 -6.19
C GLY A 24 11.70 -2.18 -5.89
N ALA A 25 12.44 -3.15 -5.34
CA ALA A 25 13.86 -3.03 -5.03
C ALA A 25 14.70 -2.73 -6.29
N GLN A 26 14.39 -3.37 -7.42
CA GLN A 26 15.06 -3.12 -8.70
C GLN A 26 14.76 -1.71 -9.24
N LEU A 27 13.54 -1.21 -9.09
CA LEU A 27 13.19 0.16 -9.45
C LEU A 27 13.95 1.19 -8.60
N VAL A 28 14.01 0.95 -7.29
CA VAL A 28 14.78 1.82 -6.38
C VAL A 28 16.25 1.79 -6.75
N ALA A 29 16.84 0.60 -6.96
CA ALA A 29 18.24 0.46 -7.35
C ALA A 29 18.58 1.16 -8.67
N LYS A 30 17.67 1.13 -9.66
CA LYS A 30 17.84 1.89 -10.91
C LYS A 30 17.76 3.40 -10.69
N ALA A 31 16.91 3.87 -9.78
CA ALA A 31 16.74 5.29 -9.50
C ALA A 31 17.86 5.88 -8.65
N THR A 32 18.40 5.12 -7.69
CA THR A 32 19.44 5.59 -6.75
C THR A 32 20.85 5.28 -7.21
N GLY A 33 21.00 4.43 -8.24
CA GLY A 33 22.28 3.81 -8.58
C GLY A 33 22.67 2.72 -7.57
N SER A 34 23.58 1.84 -7.97
CA SER A 34 24.14 0.79 -7.12
C SER A 34 25.29 1.34 -6.30
N SER A 35 24.98 2.04 -5.21
CA SER A 35 25.95 2.41 -4.18
C SER A 35 25.85 1.48 -2.98
N THR A 36 26.97 1.21 -2.31
CA THR A 36 27.05 0.37 -1.10
C THR A 36 26.62 1.10 0.18
N SER A 37 26.18 2.35 0.06
CA SER A 37 25.80 3.22 1.18
C SER A 37 24.37 3.70 1.01
N VAL A 38 23.61 3.71 2.11
CA VAL A 38 22.25 4.28 2.16
C VAL A 38 22.36 5.80 1.99
N PRO A 39 21.90 6.37 0.86
CA PRO A 39 21.97 7.81 0.63
C PRO A 39 21.08 8.54 1.62
N GLY A 40 21.56 9.64 2.19
CA GLY A 40 20.74 10.45 3.08
C GLY A 40 21.48 11.65 3.67
N PRO A 41 20.75 12.51 4.39
CA PRO A 41 21.27 13.77 4.91
C PRO A 41 22.23 13.58 6.10
N SER A 42 22.30 12.39 6.69
CA SER A 42 23.22 12.08 7.78
C SER A 42 24.41 11.23 7.29
N PRO A 43 25.61 11.44 7.84
CA PRO A 43 26.74 10.51 7.65
C PRO A 43 26.50 9.11 8.24
N ASN A 44 25.53 8.95 9.17
CA ASN A 44 25.23 7.66 9.79
C ASN A 44 24.16 6.89 8.98
N PRO A 45 24.46 5.69 8.46
CA PRO A 45 23.51 4.93 7.65
C PRO A 45 22.28 4.47 8.45
N ALA A 46 22.40 4.16 9.73
CA ALA A 46 21.26 3.78 10.57
C ALA A 46 20.28 4.95 10.75
N THR A 47 20.80 6.17 10.90
CA THR A 47 19.97 7.38 10.96
C THR A 47 19.27 7.65 9.63
N ASN A 48 19.96 7.46 8.50
CA ASN A 48 19.35 7.59 7.17
C ASN A 48 18.18 6.62 6.97
N LEU A 49 18.31 5.37 7.46
CA LEU A 49 17.23 4.37 7.42
C LEU A 49 15.98 4.79 8.21
N ILE A 50 16.18 5.44 9.36
CA ILE A 50 15.07 5.96 10.16
C ILE A 50 14.42 7.15 9.45
N ILE A 51 15.23 8.08 8.94
CA ILE A 51 14.74 9.25 8.21
C ILE A 51 13.92 8.84 6.98
N GLN A 52 14.41 7.86 6.19
CA GLN A 52 13.66 7.39 5.02
C GLN A 52 12.35 6.68 5.41
N ASP A 53 12.31 5.89 6.50
CA ASP A 53 11.07 5.22 6.92
C ASP A 53 10.02 6.25 7.33
N ILE A 54 10.44 7.28 8.08
CA ILE A 54 9.57 8.40 8.44
C ILE A 54 9.11 9.15 7.18
N ALA A 55 10.04 9.47 6.27
CA ALA A 55 9.74 10.18 5.04
C ALA A 55 8.75 9.41 4.16
N LEU A 56 8.92 8.09 4.00
CA LEU A 56 8.03 7.23 3.24
C LEU A 56 6.64 7.15 3.87
N ARG A 57 6.55 7.05 5.20
CA ARG A 57 5.26 7.05 5.91
C ARG A 57 4.55 8.40 5.81
N ALA A 58 5.26 9.50 5.95
CA ALA A 58 4.70 10.84 5.83
C ALA A 58 4.28 11.15 4.38
N GLY A 59 5.18 10.91 3.42
CA GLY A 59 4.94 11.11 2.00
C GLY A 59 3.81 10.22 1.48
N GLY A 60 3.78 8.95 1.86
CA GLY A 60 2.71 8.02 1.46
C GLY A 60 1.33 8.47 1.94
N ARG A 61 1.22 8.99 3.18
CA ARG A 61 -0.04 9.58 3.69
C ARG A 61 -0.45 10.81 2.88
N LEU A 62 0.50 11.68 2.55
CA LEU A 62 0.24 12.87 1.75
C LEU A 62 -0.26 12.50 0.35
N VAL A 63 0.44 11.62 -0.36
CA VAL A 63 0.07 11.14 -1.70
C VAL A 63 -1.33 10.51 -1.68
N ARG A 64 -1.62 9.68 -0.67
CA ARG A 64 -2.97 9.12 -0.51
C ARG A 64 -4.02 10.22 -0.35
N HIS A 65 -3.77 11.18 0.53
CA HIS A 65 -4.73 12.24 0.82
C HIS A 65 -4.98 13.15 -0.38
N THR A 66 -3.95 13.45 -1.17
CA THR A 66 -4.09 14.23 -2.41
C THR A 66 -4.84 13.47 -3.49
N MET A 67 -4.58 12.18 -3.66
CA MET A 67 -5.33 11.33 -4.60
C MET A 67 -6.81 11.22 -4.19
N GLU A 68 -7.10 10.99 -2.90
CA GLU A 68 -8.48 10.93 -2.40
C GLU A 68 -9.21 12.25 -2.65
N LYS A 69 -8.60 13.39 -2.30
CA LYS A 69 -9.17 14.72 -2.57
C LYS A 69 -9.36 14.96 -4.08
N GLY A 70 -8.37 14.66 -4.91
CA GLY A 70 -8.43 14.87 -6.36
C GLY A 70 -9.52 14.06 -7.04
N LEU A 71 -9.68 12.78 -6.68
CA LEU A 71 -10.72 11.91 -7.23
C LEU A 71 -12.13 12.35 -6.81
N LEU A 72 -12.30 12.89 -5.60
CA LEU A 72 -13.60 13.35 -5.12
C LEU A 72 -13.94 14.77 -5.59
N HIS A 73 -12.92 15.64 -5.77
CA HIS A 73 -13.11 17.04 -6.11
C HIS A 73 -13.90 17.22 -7.41
N GLY A 74 -13.57 16.47 -8.46
CA GLY A 74 -14.26 16.55 -9.76
C GLY A 74 -15.73 16.10 -9.74
N ARG A 75 -16.19 15.41 -8.69
CA ARG A 75 -17.55 14.85 -8.59
C ARG A 75 -18.43 15.51 -7.53
N PHE A 76 -17.84 15.97 -6.41
CA PHE A 76 -18.59 16.48 -5.25
C PHE A 76 -18.29 17.94 -4.91
N GLY A 77 -17.34 18.59 -5.60
CA GLY A 77 -16.89 19.95 -5.26
C GLY A 77 -15.95 19.99 -4.06
N GLN A 78 -15.27 21.12 -3.87
CA GLN A 78 -14.15 21.21 -2.93
C GLN A 78 -14.52 21.01 -1.46
N GLY A 79 -15.60 21.66 -1.00
CA GLY A 79 -16.04 21.60 0.41
C GLY A 79 -16.48 20.20 0.81
N THR A 80 -17.38 19.60 0.03
CA THR A 80 -17.88 18.24 0.29
C THR A 80 -16.78 17.19 0.14
N ALA A 81 -15.89 17.31 -0.86
CA ALA A 81 -14.75 16.40 -0.98
C ALA A 81 -13.82 16.45 0.24
N LYS A 82 -13.60 17.65 0.79
CA LYS A 82 -12.78 17.82 2.00
C LYS A 82 -13.41 17.12 3.21
N ALA A 83 -14.70 17.36 3.47
CA ALA A 83 -15.43 16.72 4.57
C ALA A 83 -15.40 15.18 4.48
N ILE A 84 -15.71 14.63 3.30
CA ILE A 84 -15.68 13.17 3.08
C ILE A 84 -14.32 12.57 3.41
N VAL A 85 -13.25 13.22 2.96
CA VAL A 85 -11.90 12.68 3.15
C VAL A 85 -11.47 12.82 4.62
N GLU A 86 -11.75 13.94 5.28
CA GLU A 86 -11.33 14.18 6.67
C GLU A 86 -12.02 13.23 7.65
N ASN A 87 -13.34 13.06 7.55
CA ASN A 87 -14.10 12.14 8.41
C ASN A 87 -13.71 10.68 8.22
N ARG A 88 -13.45 10.29 6.97
CA ARG A 88 -13.02 8.94 6.64
C ARG A 88 -11.58 8.66 7.09
N SER A 89 -10.69 9.63 7.00
CA SER A 89 -9.25 9.39 7.08
C SER A 89 -8.81 8.84 8.44
N LEU A 90 -9.36 9.31 9.56
CA LEU A 90 -8.85 8.93 10.88
C LEU A 90 -9.18 7.46 11.24
N SER A 91 -10.46 7.08 11.23
CA SER A 91 -10.90 5.72 11.55
C SER A 91 -10.40 4.71 10.52
N ASN A 92 -10.47 5.06 9.24
CA ASN A 92 -10.06 4.18 8.16
C ASN A 92 -8.53 4.04 8.08
N THR A 93 -7.74 5.02 8.54
CA THR A 93 -6.28 4.87 8.62
C THR A 93 -5.90 3.76 9.60
N LEU A 94 -6.54 3.71 10.77
CA LEU A 94 -6.29 2.65 11.75
C LEU A 94 -6.67 1.28 11.17
N VAL A 95 -7.89 1.15 10.63
CA VAL A 95 -8.37 -0.11 10.04
C VAL A 95 -7.49 -0.54 8.86
N SER A 96 -7.17 0.39 7.95
CA SER A 96 -6.33 0.09 6.79
C SER A 96 -4.91 -0.29 7.18
N ALA A 97 -4.33 0.32 8.23
CA ALA A 97 -3.02 -0.07 8.73
C ALA A 97 -3.02 -1.48 9.31
N LEU A 98 -4.08 -1.87 10.03
CA LEU A 98 -4.22 -3.23 10.56
C LEU A 98 -4.40 -4.26 9.44
N LEU A 99 -5.28 -3.98 8.47
CA LEU A 99 -5.49 -4.84 7.31
C LEU A 99 -4.21 -4.97 6.46
N ALA A 100 -3.50 -3.86 6.25
CA ALA A 100 -2.23 -3.88 5.52
C ALA A 100 -1.21 -4.74 6.25
N ARG A 101 -1.08 -4.62 7.58
CA ARG A 101 -0.20 -5.50 8.36
C ARG A 101 -0.62 -6.97 8.28
N LEU A 102 -1.91 -7.27 8.26
CA LEU A 102 -2.39 -8.64 8.10
C LEU A 102 -2.08 -9.20 6.70
N ALA A 103 -2.25 -8.37 5.67
CA ALA A 103 -1.91 -8.70 4.29
C ALA A 103 -0.41 -8.90 4.08
N THR A 104 0.43 -8.06 4.69
CA THR A 104 1.89 -8.09 4.46
C THR A 104 2.63 -9.04 5.39
N ARG A 105 2.06 -9.41 6.54
CA ARG A 105 2.70 -10.34 7.47
C ARG A 105 2.71 -11.79 6.98
N SER A 106 1.89 -12.15 5.98
CA SER A 106 1.82 -13.53 5.49
C SER A 106 1.26 -13.67 4.06
N LEU A 107 1.78 -14.64 3.31
CA LEU A 107 1.28 -15.00 1.97
C LEU A 107 -0.22 -15.38 1.96
N PRO A 108 -0.75 -16.17 2.93
CA PRO A 108 -2.18 -16.46 3.00
C PRO A 108 -3.02 -15.20 3.25
N GLY A 109 -2.56 -14.29 4.12
CA GLY A 109 -3.26 -13.03 4.39
C GLY A 109 -3.36 -12.12 3.16
N ALA A 110 -2.29 -12.04 2.38
CA ALA A 110 -2.27 -11.31 1.11
C ALA A 110 -3.28 -11.90 0.11
N VAL A 111 -3.36 -13.24 -0.01
CA VAL A 111 -4.31 -13.91 -0.91
C VAL A 111 -5.75 -13.67 -0.48
N VAL A 112 -6.05 -13.76 0.82
CA VAL A 112 -7.41 -13.53 1.32
C VAL A 112 -7.85 -12.08 1.10
N ILE A 113 -7.03 -11.12 1.51
CA ILE A 113 -7.38 -9.69 1.38
C ILE A 113 -7.38 -9.27 -0.09
N GLY A 114 -6.33 -9.62 -0.84
CA GLY A 114 -6.19 -9.32 -2.26
C GLY A 114 -7.28 -10.00 -3.10
N GLY A 115 -7.54 -11.28 -2.85
CA GLY A 115 -8.59 -12.06 -3.51
C GLY A 115 -9.99 -11.53 -3.18
N GLY A 116 -10.28 -11.22 -1.92
CA GLY A 116 -11.54 -10.60 -1.52
C GLY A 116 -11.81 -9.27 -2.21
N LEU A 117 -10.77 -8.42 -2.32
CA LEU A 117 -10.85 -7.17 -3.08
C LEU A 117 -11.08 -7.43 -4.57
N ALA A 118 -10.33 -8.36 -5.19
CA ALA A 118 -10.50 -8.69 -6.59
C ALA A 118 -11.92 -9.18 -6.89
N VAL A 119 -12.44 -10.13 -6.10
CA VAL A 119 -13.81 -10.62 -6.20
C VAL A 119 -14.81 -9.47 -6.04
N LYS A 120 -14.64 -8.60 -5.04
CA LYS A 120 -15.52 -7.45 -4.83
C LYS A 120 -15.54 -6.50 -6.02
N THR A 121 -14.39 -6.23 -6.63
CA THR A 121 -14.31 -5.36 -7.81
C THR A 121 -15.01 -5.95 -9.03
N LEU A 122 -14.87 -7.26 -9.25
CA LEU A 122 -15.56 -7.97 -10.34
C LEU A 122 -17.08 -8.04 -10.09
N TYR A 123 -17.48 -8.24 -8.83
CA TYR A 123 -18.89 -8.21 -8.43
C TYR A 123 -19.53 -6.84 -8.61
N ASP A 124 -18.86 -5.76 -8.23
CA ASP A 124 -19.38 -4.40 -8.42
C ASP A 124 -19.50 -4.03 -9.89
N ARG A 125 -18.62 -4.59 -10.74
CA ARG A 125 -18.66 -4.43 -12.19
C ARG A 125 -19.81 -5.20 -12.84
N SER A 126 -20.23 -6.34 -12.29
CA SER A 126 -21.35 -7.14 -12.82
C SER A 126 -22.72 -6.53 -12.49
N ARG A 127 -22.81 -5.68 -11.46
CA ARG A 127 -24.04 -4.91 -11.19
C ARG A 127 -24.23 -3.76 -12.19
N THR A 128 -25.49 -3.35 -12.38
CA THR A 128 -25.83 -2.21 -13.21
C THR A 128 -25.06 -0.97 -12.74
N LYS A 129 -24.28 -0.35 -13.65
CA LYS A 129 -23.46 0.86 -13.38
C LYS A 129 -24.22 1.93 -12.58
N ARG A 130 -25.52 2.10 -12.84
CA ARG A 130 -26.39 3.05 -12.13
C ARG A 130 -26.57 2.70 -10.65
N GLN A 131 -26.76 1.43 -10.31
CA GLN A 131 -26.96 1.00 -8.93
C GLN A 131 -25.66 1.13 -8.12
N ALA A 132 -24.52 0.66 -8.67
CA ALA A 132 -23.22 0.76 -8.01
C ALA A 132 -22.81 2.23 -7.75
N ARG A 133 -23.07 3.12 -8.72
CA ARG A 133 -22.84 4.58 -8.53
C ARG A 133 -23.73 5.15 -7.45
N ARG A 134 -25.04 4.86 -7.47
CA ARG A 134 -25.98 5.38 -6.47
C ARG A 134 -25.65 4.90 -5.05
N SER A 135 -25.26 3.63 -4.87
CA SER A 135 -24.84 3.13 -3.56
C SER A 135 -23.56 3.81 -3.09
N GLY A 136 -22.56 3.95 -3.98
CA GLY A 136 -21.32 4.64 -3.67
C GLY A 136 -21.55 6.11 -3.29
N ASP A 137 -22.34 6.84 -4.08
CA ASP A 137 -22.67 8.25 -3.82
C ASP A 137 -23.38 8.43 -2.48
N ARG A 138 -24.30 7.52 -2.11
CA ARG A 138 -24.96 7.56 -0.81
C ARG A 138 -23.97 7.39 0.33
N THR A 139 -23.04 6.44 0.23
CA THR A 139 -22.01 6.24 1.25
C THR A 139 -21.09 7.46 1.34
N LEU A 140 -20.67 8.00 0.20
CA LEU A 140 -19.84 9.21 0.16
C LEU A 140 -20.57 10.42 0.78
N ARG A 141 -21.86 10.60 0.52
CA ARG A 141 -22.65 11.69 1.14
C ARG A 141 -22.77 11.54 2.65
N LYS A 142 -23.09 10.34 3.15
CA LYS A 142 -23.13 10.09 4.60
C LYS A 142 -21.82 10.45 5.29
N MET A 143 -20.69 10.08 4.69
CA MET A 143 -19.36 10.44 5.22
C MET A 143 -19.06 11.94 5.19
N ALA A 144 -19.79 12.74 4.41
CA ALA A 144 -19.68 14.19 4.44
C ALA A 144 -20.50 14.82 5.58
N GLU A 145 -21.50 14.10 6.08
CA GLU A 145 -22.49 14.55 7.08
C GLU A 145 -22.13 14.12 8.50
N ASP A 146 -21.47 12.97 8.66
CA ASP A 146 -20.87 12.47 9.92
C ASP A 146 -19.66 13.29 10.37
#